data_AF-A0AAE5WZ77-F1
#
_entry.id   AF-A0AAE5WZ77-F1
#
_cell.length_a   1.000
_cell.length_b   1.000
_cell.length_c   1.000
_cell.angle_alpha   90.00
_cell.angle_beta   90.00
_cell.angle_gamma   90.00
#
_symmetry.space_group_name_H-M   'P 1'
#
loop_
_entity.id
_entity.type
_entity.pdbx_description
1 polymer ?
#
loop_
_entity_poly.entity_id
_entity_poly.type
_entity_poly.pdbx_seq_one_letter_code
_entity_poly.pdbx_strand_id
1 'polypeptide(L)'
;MPRLLYINEKFGHDATIILESGDACWISVGRRGVLIRSHKPSFWGGLLGSVFGLKLYREQDIYQALSVAQALAARFQPVPEIRCQDVMLKAFCTAVWQCASPELVKTILNDPALLAS
;
A
#
# COMPACT_ATOMS: atom_id res chain seq x y z
N MET A 1 -6.81 12.03 -9.72
CA MET A 1 -5.88 12.38 -8.62
C MET A 1 -6.16 11.48 -7.42
N PRO A 2 -5.12 10.77 -6.92
CA PRO A 2 -5.24 9.94 -5.73
C PRO A 2 -5.47 10.79 -4.47
N ARG A 3 -6.01 10.19 -3.41
CA ARG A 3 -6.28 10.87 -2.14
C ARG A 3 -5.99 9.96 -0.96
N LEU A 4 -5.30 10.48 0.05
CA LEU A 4 -5.12 9.81 1.34
C LEU A 4 -6.44 9.88 2.11
N LEU A 5 -7.06 8.72 2.38
CA LEU A 5 -8.25 8.66 3.23
C LEU A 5 -7.84 8.74 4.69
N TYR A 6 -6.86 7.93 5.09
CA TYR A 6 -6.26 7.99 6.42
C TYR A 6 -4.90 7.30 6.44
N ILE A 7 -4.11 7.62 7.47
CA ILE A 7 -2.87 6.92 7.84
C ILE A 7 -2.82 6.80 9.36
N ASN A 8 -2.47 5.62 9.87
CA ASN A 8 -2.40 5.33 11.28
C ASN A 8 -1.08 4.60 11.58
N GLU A 9 -0.41 5.06 12.64
CA GLU A 9 0.82 4.45 13.18
C GLU A 9 0.66 4.04 14.65
N LYS A 10 -0.43 4.47 15.30
CA LYS A 10 -0.64 4.27 16.75
C LYS A 10 -1.37 2.98 17.07
N PHE A 11 -2.32 2.58 16.22
CA PHE A 11 -3.21 1.44 16.47
C PHE A 11 -3.24 0.47 15.28
N GLY A 12 -2.06 0.16 14.74
CA GLY A 12 -1.88 -0.49 13.45
C GLY A 12 -0.96 0.39 12.60
N HIS A 13 -0.08 -0.23 11.82
CA HIS A 13 0.75 0.48 10.83
C HIS A 13 0.06 0.33 9.49
N ASP A 14 -0.97 1.14 9.26
CA ASP A 14 -1.83 0.99 8.09
C ASP A 14 -2.31 2.33 7.52
N ALA A 15 -2.72 2.29 6.26
CA ALA A 15 -3.19 3.46 5.53
C ALA A 15 -4.23 3.05 4.49
N THR A 16 -5.07 3.99 4.09
CA THR A 16 -5.95 3.82 2.92
C THR A 16 -5.77 4.97 1.95
N ILE A 17 -5.50 4.64 0.69
CA ILE A 17 -5.37 5.58 -0.42
C ILE A 17 -6.48 5.30 -1.42
N ILE A 18 -7.25 6.31 -1.78
CA ILE A 18 -8.18 6.28 -2.90
C ILE A 18 -7.37 6.56 -4.17
N LEU A 19 -7.40 5.63 -5.12
CA LEU A 19 -6.71 5.77 -6.40
C LEU A 19 -7.51 6.64 -7.37
N GLU A 20 -6.91 6.98 -8.51
CA GLU A 20 -7.57 7.80 -9.54
C GLU A 20 -8.81 7.12 -10.14
N SER A 21 -8.77 5.79 -10.25
CA SER A 21 -9.92 4.94 -10.59
C SER A 21 -11.11 5.05 -9.62
N GLY A 22 -10.91 5.63 -8.43
CA GLY A 22 -11.90 5.69 -7.36
C GLY A 22 -11.90 4.46 -6.44
N ASP A 23 -11.13 3.43 -6.76
CA ASP A 23 -10.93 2.27 -5.88
C ASP A 23 -10.07 2.64 -4.66
N ALA A 24 -10.37 2.04 -3.51
CA ALA A 24 -9.65 2.24 -2.27
C ALA A 24 -8.61 1.13 -2.07
N CYS A 25 -7.35 1.49 -1.87
CA CYS A 25 -6.25 0.59 -1.53
C CYS A 25 -5.92 0.71 -0.04
N TRP A 26 -6.18 -0.34 0.70
CA TRP A 26 -5.77 -0.49 2.09
C TRP A 26 -4.39 -1.16 2.14
N ILE A 27 -3.46 -0.52 2.84
CA ILE A 27 -2.08 -0.95 3.06
C ILE A 27 -1.92 -1.25 4.54
N SER A 28 -1.44 -2.43 4.88
CA SER A 28 -1.15 -2.83 6.26
C SER A 28 0.24 -3.42 6.37
N VAL A 29 1.06 -2.82 7.22
CA VAL A 29 2.37 -3.28 7.65
C VAL A 29 2.20 -3.91 9.02
N GLY A 30 2.67 -5.14 9.18
CA GLY A 30 2.60 -5.87 10.43
C GLY A 30 3.93 -6.53 10.77
N ARG A 31 3.99 -7.16 11.94
CA ARG A 31 5.20 -7.88 12.41
C ARG A 31 5.63 -9.02 11.48
N ARG A 32 4.73 -9.51 10.63
CA ARG A 32 4.94 -10.64 9.71
C ARG A 32 4.99 -10.19 8.25
N GLY A 33 5.27 -8.92 7.95
CA GLY A 33 5.32 -8.41 6.58
C GLY A 33 4.14 -7.50 6.23
N VAL A 34 3.77 -7.48 4.94
CA VAL A 34 2.92 -6.44 4.37
C VAL A 34 1.77 -7.05 3.57
N LEU A 35 0.58 -6.47 3.70
CA LEU A 35 -0.62 -6.85 2.98
C LEU A 35 -1.27 -5.63 2.35
N ILE A 36 -1.56 -5.71 1.06
CA ILE A 36 -2.26 -4.65 0.33
C ILE A 36 -3.49 -5.23 -0.37
N ARG A 37 -4.63 -4.56 -0.19
CA ARG A 37 -5.93 -4.95 -0.74
C ARG A 37 -6.65 -3.77 -1.36
N SER A 38 -7.33 -3.98 -2.48
CA SER A 38 -8.28 -3.01 -3.01
C SER A 38 -9.73 -3.36 -2.67
N HIS A 39 -10.56 -2.34 -2.52
CA HIS A 39 -12.01 -2.49 -2.41
C HIS A 39 -12.73 -1.32 -3.07
N LYS A 40 -13.97 -1.58 -3.52
CA LYS A 40 -14.83 -0.52 -4.05
C LYS A 40 -15.45 0.28 -2.89
N PRO A 41 -15.53 1.61 -2.98
CA PRO A 41 -16.12 2.45 -1.93
C PRO A 41 -17.55 2.06 -1.55
N SER A 42 -18.33 1.56 -2.52
CA SER A 42 -19.74 1.19 -2.35
C SER A 42 -19.96 -0.14 -1.62
N PHE A 43 -18.92 -0.95 -1.40
CA PHE A 43 -19.06 -2.35 -0.97
C PHE A 43 -19.06 -2.53 0.57
N TRP A 44 -19.73 -1.64 1.31
CA TRP A 44 -19.86 -1.61 2.78
C TRP A 44 -18.78 -0.81 3.53
N GLY A 45 -19.07 0.49 3.71
CA GLY A 45 -18.76 1.30 4.87
C GLY A 45 -17.42 1.06 5.57
N GLY A 46 -16.34 1.53 4.96
CA GLY A 46 -15.14 2.05 5.65
C GLY A 46 -14.18 1.07 6.34
N LEU A 47 -14.63 -0.08 6.84
CA LEU A 47 -13.77 -1.02 7.58
C LEU A 47 -13.93 -2.49 7.18
N LEU A 48 -15.13 -2.92 6.78
CA LEU A 48 -15.37 -4.31 6.37
C LEU A 48 -14.98 -4.57 4.91
N GLY A 49 -15.03 -3.54 4.06
CA GLY A 49 -14.59 -3.62 2.67
C GLY A 49 -13.12 -3.99 2.51
N SER A 50 -12.24 -3.66 3.46
CA SER A 50 -10.81 -3.98 3.40
C SER A 50 -10.53 -5.48 3.62
N VAL A 51 -11.32 -6.17 4.46
CA VAL A 51 -11.14 -7.60 4.76
C VAL A 51 -11.57 -8.49 3.58
N PHE A 52 -12.61 -8.09 2.85
CA PHE A 52 -13.09 -8.78 1.64
C PHE A 52 -12.51 -8.24 0.33
N GLY A 53 -11.66 -7.22 0.41
CA GLY A 53 -11.00 -6.63 -0.74
C GLY A 53 -10.07 -7.58 -1.49
N LEU A 54 -9.93 -7.37 -2.80
CA LEU A 54 -9.03 -8.12 -3.66
C LEU A 54 -7.59 -7.95 -3.18
N LYS A 55 -6.90 -9.06 -2.90
CA LYS A 55 -5.49 -9.05 -2.52
C LYS A 55 -4.63 -8.68 -3.73
N LEU A 56 -3.95 -7.54 -3.63
CA LEU A 56 -3.03 -7.05 -4.67
C LEU A 56 -1.60 -7.48 -4.41
N TYR A 57 -1.18 -7.48 -3.14
CA TYR A 57 0.17 -7.84 -2.73
C TYR A 57 0.14 -8.44 -1.33
N ARG A 58 1.01 -9.42 -1.08
CA ARG A 58 1.22 -9.99 0.25
C ARG A 58 2.63 -10.52 0.36
N GLU A 59 3.40 -9.93 1.27
CA GLU A 59 4.68 -10.46 1.71
C GLU A 59 4.54 -10.93 3.17
N GLN A 60 5.01 -12.15 3.45
CA GLN A 60 4.92 -12.79 4.76
C GLN A 60 6.27 -12.82 5.50
N ASP A 61 7.36 -12.48 4.81
CA ASP A 61 8.67 -12.28 5.39
C ASP A 61 8.93 -10.78 5.62
N ILE A 62 9.16 -10.39 6.87
CA ILE A 62 9.42 -8.99 7.22
C ILE A 62 10.74 -8.47 6.63
N TYR A 63 11.74 -9.32 6.46
CA TYR A 63 13.02 -8.93 5.85
C TYR A 63 12.85 -8.70 4.35
N GLN A 64 12.10 -9.57 3.68
CA GLN A 64 11.76 -9.38 2.27
C GLN A 64 10.91 -8.11 2.09
N ALA A 65 9.93 -7.89 2.98
CA ALA A 65 9.12 -6.68 2.95
C ALA A 65 9.94 -5.40 3.13
N LEU A 66 10.97 -5.45 3.99
CA LEU A 66 11.90 -4.33 4.18
C LEU A 66 12.76 -4.10 2.94
N SER A 67 13.29 -5.16 2.30
CA SER A 67 14.04 -5.04 1.04
C SER A 67 13.20 -4.39 -0.06
N VAL A 68 11.96 -4.88 -0.23
CA VAL A 68 11.00 -4.31 -1.18
C VAL A 68 10.71 -2.85 -0.83
N ALA A 69 10.51 -2.49 0.43
CA ALA A 69 10.29 -1.12 0.85
C ALA A 69 11.48 -0.20 0.49
N GLN A 70 12.72 -0.67 0.66
CA GLN A 70 13.91 0.08 0.27
C GLN A 70 13.98 0.28 -1.25
N ALA A 71 13.69 -0.77 -2.03
CA ALA A 71 13.64 -0.69 -3.49
C ALA A 71 12.54 0.28 -3.95
N LEU A 72 11.36 0.26 -3.32
CA LEU A 72 10.27 1.21 -3.58
C LEU A 72 10.67 2.65 -3.23
N ALA A 73 11.33 2.87 -2.09
CA ALA A 73 11.80 4.19 -1.68
C ALA A 73 12.87 4.75 -2.62
N ALA A 74 13.71 3.90 -3.22
CA ALA A 74 14.67 4.30 -4.24
C ALA A 74 14.01 4.57 -5.60
N ARG A 75 12.92 3.87 -5.92
CA ARG A 75 12.22 3.96 -7.21
C ARG A 75 11.28 5.16 -7.32
N PHE A 76 10.59 5.52 -6.24
CA PHE A 76 9.52 6.52 -6.28
C PHE A 76 9.89 7.80 -5.54
N GLN A 77 9.48 8.94 -6.12
CA GLN A 77 9.66 10.24 -5.48
C GLN A 77 8.75 10.38 -4.26
N PRO A 78 9.23 11.00 -3.16
CA PRO A 78 8.42 11.23 -1.97
C PRO A 78 7.14 12.03 -2.27
N VAL A 79 6.04 11.64 -1.61
CA VAL A 79 4.74 12.30 -1.74
C VAL A 79 4.48 13.15 -0.48
N PRO A 80 4.32 14.48 -0.58
CA PRO A 80 4.14 15.39 0.57
C PRO A 80 2.92 15.09 1.45
N GLU A 81 1.88 14.49 0.88
CA GLU A 81 0.65 14.06 1.55
C GLU A 81 0.87 12.84 2.45
N ILE A 82 1.90 12.04 2.19
CA ILE A 82 2.19 10.81 2.93
C ILE A 82 3.15 11.15 4.08
N ARG A 83 2.56 11.51 5.22
CA ARG A 83 3.28 11.91 6.45
C ARG A 83 3.14 10.82 7.51
N CYS A 84 4.17 9.99 7.63
CA CYS A 84 4.34 8.97 8.66
C CYS A 84 5.84 8.78 8.97
N GLN A 85 6.14 8.23 10.15
CA GLN A 85 7.49 7.87 10.60
C GLN A 85 7.91 6.46 10.18
N ASP A 86 6.95 5.54 10.03
CA ASP A 86 7.19 4.19 9.57
C ASP A 86 7.67 4.19 8.11
N VAL A 87 8.95 3.86 7.94
CA VAL A 87 9.62 3.87 6.64
C VAL A 87 9.04 2.86 5.65
N MET A 88 8.58 1.69 6.13
CA MET A 88 7.98 0.68 5.26
C MET A 88 6.60 1.15 4.81
N LEU A 89 5.76 1.57 5.76
CA LEU A 89 4.43 2.10 5.45
C LEU A 89 4.54 3.26 4.48
N LYS A 90 5.48 4.18 4.70
CA LYS A 90 5.73 5.31 3.81
C LYS A 90 6.10 4.88 2.40
N ALA A 91 7.01 3.92 2.26
CA ALA A 91 7.45 3.43 0.95
C ALA A 91 6.30 2.77 0.17
N PHE A 92 5.54 1.88 0.82
CA PHE A 92 4.39 1.23 0.20
C PHE A 92 3.28 2.22 -0.15
N CYS A 93 2.96 3.16 0.74
CA CYS A 93 2.01 4.23 0.46
C CYS A 93 2.45 5.08 -0.73
N THR A 94 3.75 5.44 -0.80
CA THR A 94 4.31 6.23 -1.91
C THR A 94 4.17 5.49 -3.24
N ALA A 95 4.48 4.20 -3.27
CA ALA A 95 4.31 3.38 -4.48
C ALA A 95 2.83 3.30 -4.90
N VAL A 96 1.92 3.05 -3.97
CA VAL A 96 0.48 2.99 -4.24
C VAL A 96 -0.06 4.34 -4.73
N TRP A 97 0.41 5.44 -4.18
CA TRP A 97 0.02 6.80 -4.60
C TRP A 97 0.32 7.07 -6.08
N GLN A 98 1.41 6.50 -6.61
CA GLN A 98 1.81 6.66 -8.01
C GLN A 98 1.01 5.78 -8.98
N CYS A 99 0.06 4.99 -8.48
CA CYS A 99 -0.74 4.07 -9.28
C CYS A 99 -2.15 4.63 -9.56
N ALA A 100 -2.58 4.59 -10.83
CA ALA A 100 -3.93 5.00 -11.22
C ALA A 100 -5.02 3.96 -10.85
N SER A 101 -4.68 2.67 -10.81
CA SER A 101 -5.64 1.58 -10.58
C SER A 101 -5.06 0.41 -9.76
N PRO A 102 -5.92 -0.45 -9.17
CA PRO A 102 -5.49 -1.64 -8.43
C PRO A 102 -4.63 -2.61 -9.26
N GLU A 103 -4.90 -2.73 -10.56
CA GLU A 103 -4.14 -3.58 -11.48
C GLU A 103 -2.70 -3.09 -11.62
N LEU A 104 -2.51 -1.77 -11.67
CA LEU A 104 -1.19 -1.16 -11.72
C LEU A 104 -0.45 -1.33 -10.40
N VAL A 105 -1.14 -1.17 -9.26
CA VAL A 105 -0.58 -1.48 -7.93
C VAL A 105 -0.09 -2.92 -7.89
N LYS A 106 -0.91 -3.88 -8.32
CA LYS A 106 -0.54 -5.30 -8.37
C LYS A 106 0.65 -5.53 -9.29
N THR A 107 0.68 -4.92 -10.46
CA THR A 107 1.77 -5.05 -11.43
C THR A 107 3.09 -4.54 -10.86
N ILE A 108 3.08 -3.32 -10.29
CA ILE A 108 4.29 -2.70 -9.74
C ILE A 108 4.80 -3.50 -8.55
N LEU A 109 3.96 -3.86 -7.59
CA LEU A 109 4.42 -4.52 -6.36
C LEU A 109 4.87 -5.97 -6.56
N ASN A 110 4.46 -6.62 -7.65
CA ASN A 110 4.91 -7.97 -8.00
C ASN A 110 5.92 -7.96 -9.17
N ASP A 111 6.51 -6.81 -9.49
CA ASP A 111 7.58 -6.68 -10.47
C ASP A 111 8.79 -7.52 -10.01
N PRO A 112 9.26 -8.50 -10.80
CA PRO A 112 10.43 -9.32 -10.44
C PRO A 112 11.67 -8.50 -10.12
N ALA A 113 11.84 -7.31 -10.71
CA ALA A 113 12.96 -6.43 -10.42
C ALA A 113 12.95 -5.91 -8.97
N LEU A 114 11.77 -5.76 -8.36
CA LEU A 114 11.64 -5.39 -6.94
C LEU A 114 11.77 -6.60 -6.00
N LEU A 115 11.41 -7.79 -6.47
CA LEU A 115 11.46 -9.02 -5.67
C LEU A 115 12.84 -9.69 -5.65
N ALA A 116 13.70 -9.36 -6.61
CA ALA A 116 15.09 -9.82 -6.67
C ALA A 116 16.07 -8.96 -5.84
N SER A 117 15.56 -7.95 -5.12
CA SER A 117 16.33 -6.99 -4.32
C SER A 117 16.73 -7.55 -2.96
#